data_AF-A0A969MDU8-F1
#
_entry.id   AF-A0A969MDU8-F1
#
_cell.length_a   1.000
_cell.length_b   1.000
_cell.length_c   1.000
_cell.angle_alpha   90.00
_cell.angle_beta   90.00
_cell.angle_gamma   90.00
#
_symmetry.space_group_name_H-M   'P 1'
#
loop_
_entity.id
_entity.type
_entity.pdbx_description
1 polymer ?
#
loop_
_entity_poly.entity_id
_entity_poly.type
_entity_poly.pdbx_seq_one_letter_code
_entity_poly.pdbx_strand_id
1 'polypeptide(L)'
;MKTFWNATFYAIFWLWNITFLAVVYFGILPFLAPWLFAATLRGEIPIEFSLTLIALIAVPTVSSILGAWKFIKQPLQLIRLFYGVEAPLFILCCLRLFLIREMTPASIYIIATAGLSIGAFFVDLLWGYNNRRQTTLQWMQMLTHSLMLLFGVYAGALLLFYALPLTAYIGQEFIKFQWLSAIWDSFTRDFFTYGLWYIPFLTLLFIFSAFVVVIMPSILSGMYIYSGQKAIKGFAARYGNKRAFTGSGTVVAVSIILFVSLQQQPQVKAFSLLNNPANTDSNRQTLLSKSNQIKEGLVNAYLSSYRYLSTRKDSNSISAMYRQTLGLNKSAADAVQEVHNFFISPFLYNGNEQDIKKAEKLYEEFFDKPIQKAEAPAITHAVQSTFNQQEVKAGLLNINEKKVWLESQQITVKENGDRAEVELYEVYKNQTPEVQEIFYYFSLPESAVITGLWLGDTSDLNKRFEFVVSPRGVTLNSYN
;
A
#
# COMPACT_ATOMS: atom_id res chain seq x y z
N MET A 1 34.60 -26.69 11.22
CA MET A 1 33.86 -25.39 11.26
C MET A 1 33.50 -24.85 9.88
N LYS A 2 34.43 -24.73 8.92
CA LYS A 2 34.12 -24.18 7.57
C LYS A 2 33.07 -24.99 6.78
N THR A 3 33.13 -26.32 6.84
CA THR A 3 32.14 -27.22 6.23
C THR A 3 30.75 -27.05 6.81
N PHE A 4 30.64 -26.91 8.14
CA PHE A 4 29.37 -26.64 8.82
C PHE A 4 28.74 -25.33 8.32
N TRP A 5 29.49 -24.22 8.33
CA TRP A 5 28.98 -22.93 7.85
C TRP A 5 28.59 -22.96 6.37
N ASN A 6 29.39 -23.61 5.53
CA ASN A 6 29.04 -23.77 4.11
C ASN A 6 27.74 -24.55 3.93
N ALA A 7 27.55 -25.66 4.66
CA ALA A 7 26.33 -26.44 4.61
C ALA A 7 25.12 -25.62 5.07
N THR A 8 25.25 -24.87 6.17
CA THR A 8 24.20 -23.96 6.66
C THR A 8 23.85 -22.90 5.62
N PHE A 9 24.83 -22.30 4.95
CA PHE A 9 24.60 -21.28 3.93
C PHE A 9 23.87 -21.83 2.70
N TYR A 10 24.24 -23.03 2.24
CA TYR A 10 23.49 -23.71 1.17
C TYR A 10 22.07 -24.03 1.59
N ALA A 11 21.89 -24.57 2.79
CA ALA A 11 20.57 -24.94 3.32
C ALA A 11 19.66 -23.71 3.39
N ILE A 12 20.13 -22.61 4.00
CA ILE A 12 19.35 -21.36 4.11
C ILE A 12 18.95 -20.86 2.72
N PHE A 13 19.90 -20.75 1.78
CA PHE A 13 19.61 -20.21 0.44
C PHE A 13 18.58 -21.06 -0.30
N TRP A 14 18.82 -22.37 -0.41
CA TRP A 14 18.00 -23.25 -1.23
C TRP A 14 16.63 -23.55 -0.60
N LEU A 15 16.56 -23.75 0.71
CA LEU A 15 15.27 -23.96 1.38
C LEU A 15 14.38 -22.72 1.23
N TRP A 16 14.94 -21.52 1.42
CA TRP A 16 14.17 -20.30 1.20
C TRP A 16 13.73 -20.08 -0.23
N ASN A 17 14.62 -20.32 -1.21
CA ASN A 17 14.26 -20.18 -2.61
C ASN A 17 13.15 -21.17 -3.00
N ILE A 18 13.20 -22.42 -2.52
CA ILE A 18 12.11 -23.39 -2.71
C ILE A 18 10.81 -22.85 -2.09
N THR A 19 10.85 -22.32 -0.87
CA THR A 19 9.67 -21.73 -0.22
C THR A 19 9.12 -20.53 -1.01
N PHE A 20 9.97 -19.59 -1.44
CA PHE A 20 9.53 -18.42 -2.23
C PHE A 20 8.96 -18.84 -3.58
N LEU A 21 9.61 -19.76 -4.28
CA LEU A 21 9.07 -20.31 -5.53
C LEU A 21 7.72 -21.00 -5.28
N ALA A 22 7.58 -21.75 -4.18
CA ALA A 22 6.31 -22.38 -3.86
C ALA A 22 5.21 -21.34 -3.57
N VAL A 23 5.50 -20.32 -2.76
CA VAL A 23 4.54 -19.23 -2.47
C VAL A 23 4.17 -18.48 -3.74
N VAL A 24 5.13 -18.17 -4.60
CA VAL A 24 4.89 -17.42 -5.84
C VAL A 24 4.11 -18.27 -6.84
N TYR A 25 4.58 -19.47 -7.18
CA TYR A 25 4.01 -20.26 -8.28
C TYR A 25 2.75 -21.02 -7.89
N PHE A 26 2.59 -21.41 -6.62
CA PHE A 26 1.37 -22.10 -6.16
C PHE A 26 0.41 -21.18 -5.39
N GLY A 27 0.89 -20.08 -4.81
CA GLY A 27 0.07 -19.17 -3.99
C GLY A 27 -0.31 -17.86 -4.69
N ILE A 28 0.65 -17.14 -5.28
CA ILE A 28 0.37 -15.81 -5.83
C ILE A 28 -0.05 -15.90 -7.31
N LEU A 29 0.74 -16.57 -8.13
CA LEU A 29 0.58 -16.64 -9.57
C LEU A 29 -0.83 -17.13 -9.99
N PRO A 30 -1.32 -18.31 -9.56
CA PRO A 30 -2.61 -18.82 -10.05
C PRO A 30 -3.80 -18.00 -9.55
N PHE A 31 -3.70 -17.39 -8.37
CA PHE A 31 -4.81 -16.69 -7.72
C PHE A 31 -4.86 -15.20 -8.01
N LEU A 32 -3.73 -14.56 -8.32
CA LEU A 32 -3.65 -13.11 -8.54
C LEU A 32 -3.35 -12.74 -9.99
N ALA A 33 -2.47 -13.47 -10.67
CA ALA A 33 -1.94 -13.04 -11.98
C ALA A 33 -2.98 -12.97 -13.09
N PRO A 34 -3.86 -13.99 -13.32
CA PRO A 34 -4.84 -13.93 -14.39
C PRO A 34 -5.77 -12.72 -14.27
N TRP A 35 -6.22 -12.44 -13.05
CA TRP A 35 -7.14 -11.34 -12.76
C TRP A 35 -6.47 -9.98 -12.89
N LEU A 36 -5.27 -9.82 -12.33
CA LEU A 36 -4.54 -8.55 -12.37
C LEU A 36 -4.14 -8.17 -13.80
N PHE A 37 -3.66 -9.13 -14.60
CA PHE A 37 -3.34 -8.88 -16.00
C PHE A 37 -4.58 -8.57 -16.83
N ALA A 38 -5.68 -9.30 -16.63
CA ALA A 38 -6.94 -9.01 -17.32
C ALA A 38 -7.48 -7.61 -16.97
N ALA A 39 -7.43 -7.22 -15.69
CA ALA A 39 -7.83 -5.88 -15.24
C ALA A 39 -6.92 -4.78 -15.79
N THR A 40 -5.62 -5.03 -15.87
CA THR A 40 -4.65 -4.10 -16.48
C THR A 40 -4.91 -3.92 -17.98
N LEU A 41 -5.16 -5.01 -18.71
CA LEU A 41 -5.48 -4.97 -20.15
C LEU A 41 -6.80 -4.23 -20.44
N ARG A 42 -7.76 -4.27 -19.50
CA ARG A 42 -9.00 -3.49 -19.58
C ARG A 42 -8.84 -2.02 -19.16
N GLY A 43 -7.66 -1.60 -18.70
CA GLY A 43 -7.41 -0.25 -18.19
C GLY A 43 -8.05 0.04 -16.83
N GLU A 44 -8.47 -1.00 -16.09
CA GLU A 44 -9.06 -0.86 -14.76
C GLU A 44 -7.99 -0.62 -13.68
N ILE A 45 -6.80 -1.20 -13.84
CA ILE A 45 -5.69 -1.11 -12.89
C ILE A 45 -4.43 -0.61 -13.63
N PRO A 46 -3.61 0.27 -13.03
CA PRO A 46 -2.37 0.75 -13.64
C PRO A 46 -1.37 -0.37 -13.91
N ILE A 47 -0.63 -0.25 -15.02
CA ILE A 47 0.35 -1.24 -15.48
C ILE A 47 1.47 -1.51 -14.46
N GLU A 48 1.75 -0.55 -13.58
CA GLU A 48 2.76 -0.63 -12.53
C GLU A 48 2.54 -1.80 -11.57
N PHE A 49 1.28 -2.17 -11.28
CA PHE A 49 0.96 -3.31 -10.42
C PHE A 49 1.26 -4.64 -11.12
N SER A 50 0.94 -4.73 -12.42
CA SER A 50 1.33 -5.86 -13.26
C SER A 50 2.85 -6.01 -13.36
N LEU A 51 3.58 -4.90 -13.55
CA LEU A 51 5.05 -4.91 -13.56
C LEU A 51 5.62 -5.34 -12.20
N THR A 52 5.02 -4.89 -11.10
CA THR A 52 5.42 -5.29 -9.75
C THR A 52 5.16 -6.79 -9.51
N LEU A 53 4.05 -7.33 -10.02
CA LEU A 53 3.77 -8.77 -9.95
C LEU A 53 4.78 -9.59 -10.78
N ILE A 54 5.10 -9.14 -12.00
CA ILE A 54 6.14 -9.76 -12.83
C ILE A 54 7.48 -9.75 -12.09
N ALA A 55 7.85 -8.62 -11.48
CA ALA A 55 9.05 -8.52 -10.67
C ALA A 55 9.01 -9.50 -9.48
N LEU A 56 7.91 -9.54 -8.73
CA LEU A 56 7.72 -10.45 -7.59
C LEU A 56 7.93 -11.93 -7.97
N ILE A 57 7.50 -12.33 -9.16
CA ILE A 57 7.71 -13.67 -9.69
C ILE A 57 9.17 -13.85 -10.14
N ALA A 58 9.73 -12.86 -10.83
CA ALA A 58 11.08 -12.93 -11.38
C ALA A 58 12.17 -12.96 -10.31
N VAL A 59 11.99 -12.26 -9.17
CA VAL A 59 13.01 -12.16 -8.11
C VAL A 59 13.51 -13.53 -7.62
N PRO A 60 12.66 -14.43 -7.09
CA PRO A 60 13.14 -15.74 -6.61
C PRO A 60 13.60 -16.63 -7.76
N THR A 61 12.95 -16.57 -8.93
CA THR A 61 13.32 -17.37 -10.10
C THR A 61 14.72 -17.02 -10.62
N VAL A 62 15.00 -15.73 -10.80
CA VAL A 62 16.32 -15.25 -11.25
C VAL A 62 17.38 -15.52 -10.18
N SER A 63 17.05 -15.32 -8.90
CA SER A 63 17.98 -15.59 -7.79
C SER A 63 18.35 -17.08 -7.72
N SER A 64 17.38 -17.98 -7.86
CA SER A 64 17.59 -19.43 -7.96
C SER A 64 18.48 -19.81 -9.15
N ILE A 65 18.21 -19.26 -10.34
CA ILE A 65 19.00 -19.53 -11.54
C ILE A 65 20.46 -19.05 -11.36
N LEU A 66 20.66 -17.83 -10.86
CA LEU A 66 22.00 -17.29 -10.60
C LEU A 66 22.73 -18.05 -9.49
N GLY A 67 22.00 -18.48 -8.46
CA GLY A 67 22.51 -19.34 -7.40
C GLY A 67 23.03 -20.67 -7.94
N ALA A 68 22.26 -21.35 -8.78
CA ALA A 68 22.63 -22.62 -9.40
C ALA A 68 23.78 -22.47 -10.41
N TRP A 69 23.77 -21.40 -11.21
CA TRP A 69 24.69 -21.25 -12.32
C TRP A 69 26.04 -20.64 -11.90
N LYS A 70 26.02 -19.53 -11.17
CA LYS A 70 27.22 -18.73 -10.88
C LYS A 70 27.79 -18.96 -9.48
N PHE A 71 26.92 -19.15 -8.49
CA PHE A 71 27.31 -19.14 -7.07
C PHE A 71 27.26 -20.50 -6.37
N ILE A 72 27.01 -21.60 -7.10
CA ILE A 72 26.83 -22.95 -6.54
C ILE A 72 28.05 -23.48 -5.79
N LYS A 73 29.25 -22.94 -6.03
CA LYS A 73 30.48 -23.29 -5.29
C LYS A 73 30.91 -22.21 -4.28
N GLN A 74 30.11 -21.15 -4.13
CA GLN A 74 30.44 -19.95 -3.37
C GLN A 74 29.34 -19.66 -2.33
N PRO A 75 29.30 -20.41 -1.22
CA PRO A 75 28.19 -20.36 -0.26
C PRO A 75 28.01 -18.98 0.37
N LEU A 76 29.10 -18.22 0.55
CA LEU A 76 29.03 -16.84 1.04
C LEU A 76 28.30 -15.91 0.06
N GLN A 77 28.49 -16.08 -1.25
CA GLN A 77 27.82 -15.25 -2.25
C GLN A 77 26.34 -15.60 -2.37
N LEU A 78 25.95 -16.86 -2.13
CA LEU A 78 24.54 -17.26 -2.05
C LEU A 78 23.81 -16.52 -0.94
N ILE A 79 24.40 -16.46 0.26
CA ILE A 79 23.82 -15.71 1.38
C ILE A 79 23.78 -14.20 1.12
N ARG A 80 24.80 -13.64 0.45
CA ARG A 80 24.77 -12.23 0.03
C ARG A 80 23.68 -11.98 -1.03
N LEU A 81 23.47 -12.90 -1.98
CA LEU A 81 22.40 -12.82 -2.96
C LEU A 81 21.04 -12.81 -2.26
N PHE A 82 20.82 -13.74 -1.33
CA PHE A 82 19.55 -13.86 -0.61
C PHE A 82 19.25 -12.63 0.25
N TYR A 83 20.10 -12.33 1.23
CA TYR A 83 19.82 -11.25 2.18
C TYR A 83 20.03 -9.85 1.61
N GLY A 84 20.93 -9.69 0.65
CA GLY A 84 21.27 -8.38 0.09
C GLY A 84 20.44 -7.98 -1.14
N VAL A 85 19.82 -8.94 -1.82
CA VAL A 85 19.10 -8.70 -3.08
C VAL A 85 17.72 -9.34 -3.07
N GLU A 86 17.63 -10.66 -2.97
CA GLU A 86 16.37 -11.40 -3.15
C GLU A 86 15.31 -11.02 -2.11
N ALA A 87 15.61 -11.17 -0.82
CA ALA A 87 14.65 -10.90 0.25
C ALA A 87 14.21 -9.42 0.32
N PRO A 88 15.13 -8.41 0.27
CA PRO A 88 14.71 -7.02 0.23
C PRO A 88 13.86 -6.66 -0.99
N LEU A 89 14.22 -7.17 -2.18
CA LEU A 89 13.48 -6.88 -3.40
C LEU A 89 12.10 -7.55 -3.40
N PHE A 90 12.02 -8.78 -2.88
CA PHE A 90 10.76 -9.49 -2.68
C PHE A 90 9.84 -8.72 -1.72
N ILE A 91 10.36 -8.26 -0.57
CA ILE A 91 9.61 -7.44 0.39
C ILE A 91 9.14 -6.13 -0.27
N LEU A 92 9.99 -5.42 -1.02
CA LEU A 92 9.60 -4.20 -1.72
C LEU A 92 8.46 -4.45 -2.73
N CYS A 93 8.50 -5.57 -3.46
CA CYS A 93 7.43 -5.95 -4.37
C CYS A 93 6.12 -6.23 -3.61
N CYS A 94 6.19 -6.94 -2.49
CA CYS A 94 5.01 -7.17 -1.63
C CYS A 94 4.44 -5.86 -1.07
N LEU A 95 5.30 -4.97 -0.56
CA LEU A 95 4.90 -3.66 -0.05
C LEU A 95 4.19 -2.85 -1.15
N ARG A 96 4.77 -2.80 -2.35
CA ARG A 96 4.19 -2.06 -3.49
C ARG A 96 2.88 -2.67 -3.99
N LEU A 97 2.78 -4.00 -4.02
CA LEU A 97 1.61 -4.69 -4.56
C LEU A 97 0.42 -4.68 -3.60
N PHE A 98 0.66 -4.85 -2.29
CA PHE A 98 -0.40 -5.11 -1.32
C PHE A 98 -0.68 -3.98 -0.33
N LEU A 99 0.31 -3.13 -0.04
CA LEU A 99 0.18 -2.12 1.03
C LEU A 99 0.17 -0.69 0.47
N ILE A 100 1.08 -0.38 -0.45
CA ILE A 100 1.24 0.97 -0.98
C ILE A 100 0.37 1.11 -2.23
N ARG A 101 -0.71 1.87 -2.08
CA ARG A 101 -1.66 2.17 -3.15
C ARG A 101 -1.11 3.24 -4.10
N GLU A 102 -1.43 4.52 -3.87
CA GLU A 102 -0.87 5.62 -4.63
C GLU A 102 0.45 6.08 -3.96
N MET A 103 1.50 6.31 -4.76
CA MET A 103 2.79 6.74 -4.22
C MET A 103 2.87 8.28 -4.15
N THR A 104 3.34 8.79 -3.01
CA THR A 104 3.65 10.21 -2.81
C THR A 104 5.10 10.50 -3.20
N PRO A 105 5.50 11.76 -3.41
CA PRO A 105 6.90 12.09 -3.68
C PRO A 105 7.87 11.55 -2.61
N ALA A 106 7.45 11.57 -1.35
CA ALA A 106 8.24 11.04 -0.24
C ALA A 106 8.37 9.50 -0.30
N SER A 107 7.28 8.77 -0.55
CA SER A 107 7.35 7.31 -0.64
C SER A 107 8.10 6.84 -1.89
N ILE A 108 7.95 7.54 -3.03
CA ILE A 108 8.74 7.31 -4.25
C ILE A 108 10.23 7.42 -3.94
N TYR A 109 10.65 8.46 -3.23
CA TYR A 109 12.06 8.65 -2.88
C TYR A 109 12.63 7.49 -2.06
N ILE A 110 11.89 6.99 -1.07
CA ILE A 110 12.32 5.84 -0.25
C ILE A 110 12.40 4.56 -1.08
N ILE A 111 11.37 4.25 -1.87
CA ILE A 111 11.33 3.05 -2.72
C ILE A 111 12.43 3.10 -3.79
N ALA A 112 12.63 4.25 -4.42
CA ALA A 112 13.67 4.44 -5.43
C ALA A 112 15.07 4.30 -4.82
N THR A 113 15.29 4.88 -3.63
CA THR A 113 16.57 4.74 -2.90
C THR A 113 16.83 3.28 -2.53
N ALA A 114 15.81 2.55 -2.11
CA ALA A 114 15.91 1.12 -1.81
C ALA A 114 16.27 0.32 -3.08
N GLY A 115 15.55 0.54 -4.18
CA GLY A 115 15.81 -0.12 -5.47
C GLY A 115 17.22 0.16 -6.02
N LEU A 116 17.67 1.42 -5.95
CA LEU A 116 19.03 1.82 -6.35
C LEU A 116 20.10 1.15 -5.47
N SER A 117 19.85 1.04 -4.16
CA SER A 117 20.79 0.41 -3.22
C SER A 117 20.89 -1.10 -3.47
N ILE A 118 19.75 -1.78 -3.65
CA ILE A 118 19.70 -3.21 -4.01
C ILE A 118 20.41 -3.46 -5.35
N GLY A 119 20.11 -2.63 -6.36
CA GLY A 119 20.75 -2.71 -7.67
C GLY A 119 22.27 -2.53 -7.59
N ALA A 120 22.74 -1.53 -6.84
CA ALA A 120 24.16 -1.29 -6.63
C ALA A 120 24.84 -2.47 -5.92
N PHE A 121 24.20 -3.04 -4.89
CA PHE A 121 24.70 -4.23 -4.19
C PHE A 121 24.77 -5.45 -5.12
N PHE A 122 23.76 -5.66 -5.96
CA PHE A 122 23.73 -6.75 -6.93
C PHE A 122 24.83 -6.62 -7.99
N VAL A 123 25.08 -5.40 -8.48
CA VAL A 123 26.20 -5.11 -9.40
C VAL A 123 27.55 -5.40 -8.73
N ASP A 124 27.76 -4.97 -7.47
CA ASP A 124 28.97 -5.32 -6.71
C ASP A 124 29.09 -6.84 -6.48
N LEU A 125 27.98 -7.53 -6.25
CA LEU A 125 27.98 -8.98 -6.10
C LEU A 125 28.44 -9.70 -7.38
N LEU A 126 28.00 -9.21 -8.55
CA LEU A 126 28.31 -9.85 -9.83
C LEU A 126 29.71 -9.55 -10.36
N TRP A 127 30.17 -8.31 -10.22
CA TRP A 127 31.42 -7.83 -10.85
C TRP A 127 32.47 -7.31 -9.85
N GLY A 128 32.10 -7.14 -8.59
CA GLY A 128 32.96 -6.56 -7.57
C GLY A 128 33.23 -5.07 -7.76
N TYR A 129 34.12 -4.54 -6.91
CA TYR A 129 34.57 -3.15 -7.00
C TYR A 129 35.42 -2.93 -8.25
N ASN A 130 35.08 -1.92 -9.05
CA ASN A 130 35.75 -1.69 -10.31
C ASN A 130 37.11 -1.01 -10.10
N ASN A 131 38.18 -1.80 -10.23
CA ASN A 131 39.55 -1.29 -10.19
C ASN A 131 40.06 -0.77 -11.55
N ARG A 132 39.25 -0.86 -12.63
CA ARG A 132 39.64 -0.40 -13.97
C ARG A 132 39.79 1.13 -14.01
N ARG A 133 40.56 1.65 -14.98
CA ARG A 133 40.89 3.09 -15.16
C ARG A 133 39.70 4.02 -15.47
N GLN A 134 38.46 3.52 -15.51
CA GLN A 134 37.30 4.34 -15.88
C GLN A 134 36.80 5.17 -14.69
N THR A 135 37.24 6.42 -14.62
CA THR A 135 36.94 7.37 -13.55
C THR A 135 35.44 7.55 -13.29
N THR A 136 34.61 7.61 -14.34
CA THR A 136 33.15 7.81 -14.22
C THR A 136 32.49 6.68 -13.43
N LEU A 137 32.80 5.43 -13.74
CA LEU A 137 32.22 4.28 -13.04
C LEU A 137 32.63 4.24 -11.57
N GLN A 138 33.84 4.68 -11.23
CA GLN A 138 34.29 4.71 -9.84
C GLN A 138 33.58 5.78 -9.02
N TRP A 139 33.31 6.96 -9.62
CA TRP A 139 32.45 7.97 -9.00
C TRP A 139 31.02 7.48 -8.84
N MET A 140 30.43 6.87 -9.89
CA MET A 140 29.09 6.28 -9.79
C MET A 140 29.00 5.21 -8.70
N GLN A 141 29.98 4.30 -8.63
CA GLN A 141 30.06 3.29 -7.56
C GLN A 141 30.18 3.95 -6.19
N MET A 142 31.03 4.97 -6.03
CA MET A 142 31.16 5.69 -4.76
C MET A 142 29.85 6.35 -4.34
N LEU A 143 29.14 6.99 -5.28
CA LEU A 143 27.88 7.68 -5.00
C LEU A 143 26.79 6.68 -4.58
N THR A 144 26.58 5.62 -5.37
CA THR A 144 25.57 4.60 -5.09
C THR A 144 25.87 3.81 -3.83
N HIS A 145 27.15 3.53 -3.54
CA HIS A 145 27.53 2.82 -2.31
C HIS A 145 27.46 3.71 -1.06
N SER A 146 27.63 5.03 -1.21
CA SER A 146 27.38 5.98 -0.13
C SER A 146 25.88 6.05 0.19
N LEU A 147 25.03 6.06 -0.85
CA LEU A 147 23.58 5.99 -0.70
C LEU A 147 23.15 4.66 -0.06
N MET A 148 23.72 3.55 -0.50
CA MET A 148 23.47 2.22 0.06
C MET A 148 23.87 2.12 1.53
N LEU A 149 24.98 2.75 1.94
CA LEU A 149 25.37 2.82 3.36
C LEU A 149 24.29 3.55 4.17
N LEU A 150 23.87 4.73 3.71
CA LEU A 150 22.83 5.53 4.37
C LEU A 150 21.52 4.73 4.46
N PHE A 151 21.11 4.10 3.36
CA PHE A 151 19.93 3.26 3.31
C PHE A 151 20.05 2.04 4.22
N GLY A 152 21.22 1.40 4.32
CA GLY A 152 21.47 0.28 5.22
C GLY A 152 21.31 0.66 6.70
N VAL A 153 21.73 1.87 7.08
CA VAL A 153 21.47 2.42 8.42
C VAL A 153 19.98 2.69 8.62
N TYR A 154 19.33 3.35 7.65
CA TYR A 154 17.90 3.66 7.70
C TYR A 154 17.02 2.40 7.81
N ALA A 155 17.19 1.44 6.91
CA ALA A 155 16.43 0.20 6.88
C ALA A 155 16.71 -0.68 8.10
N GLY A 156 17.98 -0.76 8.52
CA GLY A 156 18.36 -1.46 9.76
C GLY A 156 17.66 -0.88 10.99
N ALA A 157 17.72 0.44 11.17
CA ALA A 157 17.06 1.13 12.27
C ALA A 157 15.53 0.92 12.24
N LEU A 158 14.91 1.06 11.06
CA LEU A 158 13.48 0.89 10.90
C LEU A 158 13.02 -0.55 11.24
N LEU A 159 13.73 -1.56 10.72
CA LEU A 159 13.37 -2.96 10.94
C LEU A 159 13.60 -3.42 12.38
N LEU A 160 14.55 -2.82 13.10
CA LEU A 160 14.81 -3.15 14.52
C LEU A 160 13.61 -2.84 15.43
N PHE A 161 12.76 -1.86 15.09
CA PHE A 161 11.51 -1.61 15.82
C PHE A 161 10.57 -2.83 15.81
N TYR A 162 10.67 -3.70 14.82
CA TYR A 162 9.90 -4.94 14.74
C TYR A 162 10.70 -6.14 15.24
N ALA A 163 11.99 -6.21 14.89
CA ALA A 163 12.84 -7.34 15.21
C ALA A 163 13.03 -7.53 16.73
N LEU A 164 13.23 -6.44 17.48
CA LEU A 164 13.46 -6.49 18.92
C LEU A 164 12.26 -7.04 19.71
N PRO A 165 11.05 -6.47 19.60
CA PRO A 165 9.89 -7.01 20.32
C PRO A 165 9.52 -8.41 19.84
N LEU A 166 9.68 -8.71 18.54
CA LEU A 166 9.41 -10.05 18.03
C LEU A 166 10.39 -11.09 18.59
N THR A 167 11.67 -10.74 18.74
CA THR A 167 12.66 -11.61 19.38
C THR A 167 12.29 -11.90 20.84
N ALA A 168 11.85 -10.86 21.57
CA ALA A 168 11.39 -11.03 22.95
C ALA A 168 10.14 -11.92 23.01
N TYR A 169 9.17 -11.69 22.12
CA TYR A 169 7.95 -12.50 22.04
C TYR A 169 8.24 -13.97 21.73
N ILE A 170 9.04 -14.25 20.69
CA ILE A 170 9.43 -15.62 20.33
C ILE A 170 10.18 -16.28 21.50
N GLY A 171 11.08 -15.56 22.17
CA GLY A 171 11.79 -16.08 23.34
C GLY A 171 10.84 -16.44 24.49
N GLN A 172 9.85 -15.58 24.78
CA GLN A 172 8.83 -15.85 25.80
C GLN A 172 7.95 -17.05 25.45
N GLU A 173 7.44 -17.12 24.22
CA GLU A 173 6.60 -18.22 23.76
C GLU A 173 7.36 -19.55 23.69
N PHE A 174 8.65 -19.51 23.32
CA PHE A 174 9.50 -20.68 23.33
C PHE A 174 9.64 -21.28 24.74
N ILE A 175 9.80 -20.43 25.76
CA ILE A 175 9.94 -20.84 27.17
C ILE A 175 8.63 -21.36 27.76
N LYS A 176 7.46 -20.98 27.23
CA LYS A 176 6.15 -21.46 27.73
C LYS A 176 5.87 -22.93 27.37
N PHE A 177 6.61 -23.52 26.43
CA PHE A 177 6.43 -24.90 25.93
C PHE A 177 5.01 -25.26 25.40
N GLN A 178 4.09 -24.29 25.28
CA GLN A 178 2.74 -24.52 24.74
C GLN A 178 2.75 -24.95 23.27
N TRP A 179 3.80 -24.58 22.53
CA TRP A 179 4.01 -25.04 21.17
C TRP A 179 4.22 -26.56 21.10
N LEU A 180 4.76 -27.19 22.15
CA LEU A 180 5.02 -28.63 22.17
C LEU A 180 3.71 -29.42 22.26
N SER A 181 2.73 -28.95 23.05
CA SER A 181 1.40 -29.56 23.10
C SER A 181 0.65 -29.41 21.78
N ALA A 182 0.74 -28.24 21.13
CA ALA A 182 0.14 -28.04 19.82
C ALA A 182 0.72 -28.98 18.75
N ILE A 183 2.04 -29.17 18.75
CA ILE A 183 2.70 -30.15 17.87
C ILE A 183 2.23 -31.57 18.22
N TRP A 184 2.23 -31.93 19.50
CA TRP A 184 1.82 -33.27 19.96
C TRP A 184 0.37 -33.62 19.61
N ASP A 185 -0.57 -32.70 19.83
CA ASP A 185 -1.98 -32.88 19.48
C ASP A 185 -2.15 -33.06 17.98
N SER A 186 -1.41 -32.28 17.19
CA SER A 186 -1.47 -32.37 15.72
C SER A 186 -0.87 -33.68 15.19
N PHE A 187 0.16 -34.23 15.85
CA PHE A 187 0.74 -35.53 15.51
C PHE A 187 -0.16 -36.71 15.94
N THR A 188 -0.98 -36.55 16.97
CA THR A 188 -1.77 -37.66 17.54
C THR A 188 -3.19 -37.74 16.98
N ARG A 189 -3.81 -36.61 16.63
CA ARG A 189 -5.21 -36.57 16.16
C ARG A 189 -5.36 -36.50 14.64
N ASP A 190 -4.50 -35.75 13.96
CA ASP A 190 -4.68 -35.40 12.54
C ASP A 190 -3.52 -35.84 11.63
N PHE A 191 -2.77 -36.85 12.07
CA PHE A 191 -1.53 -37.31 11.43
C PHE A 191 -1.65 -37.57 9.92
N PHE A 192 -2.70 -38.28 9.51
CA PHE A 192 -2.88 -38.69 8.12
C PHE A 192 -3.49 -37.60 7.22
N THR A 193 -4.28 -36.68 7.77
CA THR A 193 -5.00 -35.66 7.00
C THR A 193 -4.17 -34.40 6.81
N TYR A 194 -3.45 -33.97 7.85
CA TYR A 194 -2.65 -32.74 7.85
C TYR A 194 -1.20 -32.97 8.32
N GLY A 195 -0.94 -34.03 9.09
CA GLY A 195 0.33 -34.21 9.79
C GLY A 195 1.57 -34.48 8.94
N LEU A 196 1.43 -35.20 7.82
CA LEU A 196 2.59 -35.70 7.08
C LEU A 196 3.27 -34.64 6.20
N TRP A 197 2.50 -33.67 5.67
CA TRP A 197 3.01 -32.65 4.75
C TRP A 197 2.75 -31.22 5.21
N TYR A 198 1.57 -30.94 5.78
CA TYR A 198 1.17 -29.58 6.12
C TYR A 198 1.91 -29.07 7.37
N ILE A 199 2.04 -29.89 8.42
CA ILE A 199 2.73 -29.51 9.65
C ILE A 199 4.23 -29.24 9.42
N PRO A 200 5.01 -30.14 8.77
CA PRO A 200 6.41 -29.87 8.52
C PRO A 200 6.61 -28.62 7.66
N PHE A 201 5.77 -28.44 6.63
CA PHE A 201 5.84 -27.27 5.76
C PHE A 201 5.56 -25.96 6.52
N LEU A 202 4.48 -25.89 7.31
CA LEU A 202 4.15 -24.70 8.10
C LEU A 202 5.18 -24.43 9.20
N THR A 203 5.65 -25.46 9.87
CA THR A 203 6.68 -25.34 10.91
C THR A 203 7.98 -24.82 10.31
N LEU A 204 8.36 -25.36 9.16
CA LEU A 204 9.53 -24.91 8.41
C LEU A 204 9.37 -23.45 7.98
N LEU A 205 8.22 -23.10 7.40
CA LEU A 205 7.90 -21.72 7.02
C LEU A 205 7.94 -20.78 8.22
N PHE A 206 7.39 -21.18 9.37
CA PHE A 206 7.40 -20.39 10.59
C PHE A 206 8.82 -20.16 11.11
N ILE A 207 9.62 -21.22 11.28
CA ILE A 207 11.00 -21.13 11.77
C ILE A 207 11.82 -20.25 10.85
N PHE A 208 11.73 -20.48 9.54
CA PHE A 208 12.46 -19.69 8.56
C PHE A 208 12.01 -18.23 8.60
N SER A 209 10.71 -17.95 8.58
CA SER A 209 10.16 -16.57 8.62
C SER A 209 10.58 -15.84 9.88
N ALA A 210 10.53 -16.49 11.04
CA ALA A 210 11.02 -15.95 12.30
C ALA A 210 12.52 -15.59 12.19
N PHE A 211 13.32 -16.48 11.61
CA PHE A 211 14.75 -16.25 11.40
C PHE A 211 15.01 -15.05 10.49
N VAL A 212 14.27 -14.94 9.38
CA VAL A 212 14.40 -13.79 8.47
C VAL A 212 13.99 -12.51 9.17
N VAL A 213 12.81 -12.44 9.80
CA VAL A 213 12.37 -11.18 10.42
C VAL A 213 13.30 -10.74 11.56
N VAL A 214 13.84 -11.67 12.34
CA VAL A 214 14.73 -11.35 13.46
C VAL A 214 16.15 -11.01 13.00
N ILE A 215 16.72 -11.77 12.06
CA ILE A 215 18.15 -11.69 11.73
C ILE A 215 18.42 -10.86 10.48
N MET A 216 17.49 -10.82 9.52
CA MET A 216 17.63 -10.01 8.29
C MET A 216 17.96 -8.55 8.57
N PRO A 217 17.36 -7.85 9.55
CA PRO A 217 17.65 -6.43 9.79
C PRO A 217 19.15 -6.18 10.04
N SER A 218 19.76 -7.01 10.88
CA SER A 218 21.18 -6.94 11.23
C SER A 218 22.07 -7.37 10.07
N ILE A 219 21.73 -8.45 9.36
CA ILE A 219 22.51 -8.93 8.21
C ILE A 219 22.47 -7.92 7.07
N LEU A 220 21.29 -7.44 6.69
CA LEU A 220 21.09 -6.47 5.62
C LEU A 220 21.86 -5.18 5.91
N SER A 221 21.65 -4.60 7.10
CA SER A 221 22.33 -3.38 7.52
C SER A 221 23.85 -3.56 7.53
N GLY A 222 24.34 -4.66 8.12
CA GLY A 222 25.76 -5.00 8.16
C GLY A 222 26.37 -5.15 6.77
N MET A 223 25.69 -5.83 5.84
CA MET A 223 26.15 -6.02 4.46
C MET A 223 26.21 -4.70 3.69
N TYR A 224 25.20 -3.85 3.83
CA TYR A 224 25.11 -2.57 3.10
C TYR A 224 26.12 -1.56 3.64
N ILE A 225 26.25 -1.47 4.96
CA ILE A 225 27.26 -0.64 5.62
C ILE A 225 28.66 -1.12 5.24
N TYR A 226 28.94 -2.42 5.32
CA TYR A 226 30.25 -2.97 4.98
C TYR A 226 30.60 -2.70 3.50
N SER A 227 29.67 -2.95 2.58
CA SER A 227 29.88 -2.72 1.16
C SER A 227 30.10 -1.22 0.86
N GLY A 228 29.30 -0.35 1.50
CA GLY A 228 29.48 1.09 1.46
C GLY A 228 30.85 1.56 1.93
N GLN A 229 31.26 1.12 3.12
CA GLN A 229 32.56 1.43 3.70
C GLN A 229 33.71 0.93 2.82
N LYS A 230 33.60 -0.28 2.28
CA LYS A 230 34.60 -0.87 1.38
C LYS A 230 34.75 -0.02 0.11
N ALA A 231 33.66 0.40 -0.50
CA ALA A 231 33.69 1.23 -1.70
C ALA A 231 34.28 2.63 -1.44
N ILE A 232 33.93 3.26 -0.31
CA ILE A 232 34.47 4.56 0.08
C ILE A 232 35.98 4.45 0.36
N LYS A 233 36.42 3.41 1.09
CA LYS A 233 37.86 3.15 1.33
C LYS A 233 38.61 2.88 0.03
N GLY A 234 38.04 2.09 -0.88
CA GLY A 234 38.62 1.82 -2.19
C GLY A 234 38.77 3.09 -3.04
N PHE A 235 37.77 3.98 -3.00
CA PHE A 235 37.83 5.26 -3.68
C PHE A 235 38.86 6.20 -3.05
N ALA A 236 38.90 6.27 -1.72
CA ALA A 236 39.83 7.10 -0.95
C ALA A 236 41.29 6.71 -1.20
N ALA A 237 41.58 5.41 -1.33
CA ALA A 237 42.93 4.92 -1.65
C ALA A 237 43.43 5.42 -3.02
N ARG A 238 42.53 5.72 -3.96
CA ARG A 238 42.88 6.14 -5.33
C ARG A 238 42.82 7.66 -5.54
N TYR A 239 41.82 8.33 -5.00
CA TYR A 239 41.56 9.75 -5.22
C TYR A 239 41.82 10.63 -3.99
N GLY A 240 42.22 10.02 -2.86
CA GLY A 240 42.50 10.68 -1.60
C GLY A 240 41.28 10.81 -0.68
N ASN A 241 41.55 10.84 0.63
CA ASN A 241 40.52 10.91 1.67
C ASN A 241 39.61 12.15 1.54
N LYS A 242 40.16 13.30 1.14
CA LYS A 242 39.38 14.54 0.96
C LYS A 242 38.26 14.37 -0.06
N ARG A 243 38.58 13.83 -1.25
CA ARG A 243 37.58 13.64 -2.31
C ARG A 243 36.53 12.59 -1.94
N ALA A 244 36.95 11.49 -1.30
CA ALA A 244 36.05 10.47 -0.80
C ALA A 244 35.06 11.05 0.22
N PHE A 245 35.56 11.80 1.20
CA PHE A 245 34.73 12.42 2.23
C PHE A 245 33.78 13.47 1.66
N THR A 246 34.26 14.35 0.77
CA THR A 246 33.40 15.33 0.09
C THR A 246 32.33 14.64 -0.74
N GLY A 247 32.68 13.60 -1.50
CA GLY A 247 31.74 12.84 -2.33
C GLY A 247 30.66 12.14 -1.50
N SER A 248 31.06 11.34 -0.52
CA SER A 248 30.10 10.63 0.35
C SER A 248 29.28 11.59 1.21
N GLY A 249 29.90 12.65 1.74
CA GLY A 249 29.24 13.69 2.53
C GLY A 249 28.20 14.45 1.72
N THR A 250 28.48 14.74 0.45
CA THR A 250 27.51 15.37 -0.46
C THR A 250 26.30 14.47 -0.68
N VAL A 251 26.50 13.16 -0.89
CA VAL A 251 25.38 12.20 -1.04
C VAL A 251 24.50 12.22 0.22
N VAL A 252 25.10 12.12 1.40
CA VAL A 252 24.34 12.15 2.67
C VAL A 252 23.58 13.46 2.82
N ALA A 253 24.22 14.60 2.57
CA ALA A 253 23.58 15.91 2.68
C ALA A 253 22.40 16.05 1.71
N VAL A 254 22.60 15.71 0.43
CA VAL A 254 21.54 15.73 -0.59
C VAL A 254 20.40 14.80 -0.20
N SER A 255 20.70 13.58 0.26
CA SER A 255 19.68 12.62 0.69
C SER A 255 18.85 13.10 1.88
N ILE A 256 19.48 13.78 2.85
CA ILE A 256 18.76 14.36 4.00
C ILE A 256 17.89 15.54 3.54
N ILE A 257 18.40 16.41 2.68
CA ILE A 257 17.63 17.54 2.12
C ILE A 257 16.42 17.03 1.34
N LEU A 258 16.60 16.01 0.49
CA LEU A 258 15.51 15.38 -0.27
C LEU A 258 14.49 14.74 0.67
N PHE A 259 14.94 14.00 1.69
CA PHE A 259 14.05 13.39 2.68
C PHE A 259 13.16 14.43 3.37
N VAL A 260 13.76 15.51 3.90
CA VAL A 260 13.03 16.55 4.63
C VAL A 260 12.14 17.40 3.71
N SER A 261 12.61 17.74 2.51
CA SER A 261 11.84 18.58 1.57
C SER A 261 10.63 17.86 0.99
N LEU A 262 10.77 16.60 0.59
CA LEU A 262 9.69 15.80 0.01
C LEU A 262 8.63 15.39 1.04
N GLN A 263 8.97 15.40 2.33
CA GLN A 263 8.04 15.09 3.41
C GLN A 263 7.06 16.25 3.72
N GLN A 264 7.29 17.45 3.17
CA GLN A 264 6.34 18.55 3.34
C GLN A 264 5.03 18.25 2.62
N GLN A 265 4.01 17.87 3.39
CA GLN A 265 2.71 17.53 2.82
C GLN A 265 1.91 18.81 2.47
N PRO A 266 1.32 18.90 1.28
CA PRO A 266 0.76 20.15 0.76
C PRO A 266 -0.48 20.63 1.52
N GLN A 267 -1.25 19.72 2.13
CA GLN A 267 -2.48 20.06 2.87
C GLN A 267 -2.23 20.98 4.07
N VAL A 268 -1.06 20.87 4.71
CA VAL A 268 -0.73 21.71 5.88
C VAL A 268 -0.73 23.19 5.50
N LYS A 269 -0.22 23.51 4.30
CA LYS A 269 -0.20 24.87 3.75
C LYS A 269 -1.57 25.27 3.22
N ALA A 270 -2.31 24.37 2.57
CA ALA A 270 -3.65 24.67 2.07
C ALA A 270 -4.63 25.00 3.22
N PHE A 271 -4.66 24.19 4.28
CA PHE A 271 -5.50 24.46 5.44
C PHE A 271 -5.10 25.74 6.18
N SER A 272 -3.81 26.07 6.27
CA SER A 272 -3.39 27.32 6.91
C SER A 272 -3.79 28.55 6.09
N LEU A 273 -3.74 28.47 4.75
CA LEU A 273 -4.20 29.53 3.86
C LEU A 273 -5.72 29.75 3.95
N LEU A 274 -6.51 28.67 4.07
CA LEU A 274 -7.97 28.72 4.07
C LEU A 274 -8.60 28.92 5.44
N ASN A 275 -7.86 28.72 6.54
CA ASN A 275 -8.36 29.00 7.89
C ASN A 275 -8.66 30.50 8.12
N ASN A 276 -8.10 31.40 7.32
CA ASN A 276 -8.34 32.84 7.41
C ASN A 276 -9.13 33.32 6.18
N PRO A 277 -10.46 33.49 6.27
CA PRO A 277 -11.25 33.97 5.14
C PRO A 277 -10.76 35.35 4.68
N ALA A 278 -10.75 35.57 3.36
CA ALA A 278 -10.27 36.82 2.78
C ALA A 278 -11.21 38.00 3.15
N ASN A 279 -10.78 38.79 4.12
CA ASN A 279 -11.52 39.97 4.58
C ASN A 279 -11.32 41.21 3.67
N THR A 280 -10.41 41.14 2.69
CA THR A 280 -10.12 42.23 1.74
C THR A 280 -9.89 41.68 0.33
N ASP A 281 -10.13 42.50 -0.70
CA ASP A 281 -9.96 42.08 -2.10
C ASP A 281 -8.50 41.74 -2.43
N SER A 282 -7.53 42.41 -1.81
CA SER A 282 -6.10 42.08 -1.93
C SER A 282 -5.77 40.68 -1.36
N ASN A 283 -6.39 40.31 -0.23
CA ASN A 283 -6.25 38.97 0.34
C ASN A 283 -6.91 37.91 -0.56
N ARG A 284 -8.06 38.21 -1.17
CA ARG A 284 -8.71 37.32 -2.13
C ARG A 284 -7.83 37.08 -3.36
N GLN A 285 -7.25 38.14 -3.93
CA GLN A 285 -6.34 38.01 -5.08
C GLN A 285 -5.07 37.21 -4.73
N THR A 286 -4.55 37.38 -3.51
CA THR A 286 -3.43 36.58 -3.01
C THR A 286 -3.78 35.09 -2.90
N LEU A 287 -4.97 34.75 -2.38
CA LEU A 287 -5.42 33.35 -2.33
C LEU A 287 -5.61 32.75 -3.72
N LEU A 288 -6.21 33.50 -4.65
CA LEU A 288 -6.39 33.07 -6.05
C LEU A 288 -5.06 32.81 -6.75
N SER A 289 -4.03 33.61 -6.48
CA SER A 289 -2.67 33.38 -7.00
C SER A 289 -2.05 32.07 -6.51
N LYS A 290 -2.52 31.54 -5.37
CA LYS A 290 -2.09 30.27 -4.77
C LYS A 290 -3.09 29.13 -4.98
N SER A 291 -4.04 29.30 -5.89
CA SER A 291 -5.10 28.32 -6.20
C SER A 291 -4.55 26.91 -6.46
N ASN A 292 -3.49 26.76 -7.27
CA ASN A 292 -2.87 25.46 -7.52
C ASN A 292 -2.33 24.79 -6.25
N GLN A 293 -1.69 25.56 -5.37
CA GLN A 293 -1.15 25.04 -4.12
C GLN A 293 -2.27 24.62 -3.15
N ILE A 294 -3.36 25.40 -3.11
CA ILE A 294 -4.55 25.08 -2.34
C ILE A 294 -5.18 23.78 -2.88
N LYS A 295 -5.35 23.69 -4.20
CA LYS A 295 -5.88 22.51 -4.90
C LYS A 295 -5.08 21.25 -4.57
N GLU A 296 -3.77 21.29 -4.74
CA GLU A 296 -2.88 20.15 -4.42
C GLU A 296 -3.01 19.70 -2.96
N GLY A 297 -3.11 20.65 -2.02
CA GLY A 297 -3.26 20.35 -0.61
C GLY A 297 -4.62 19.73 -0.27
N LEU A 298 -5.71 20.30 -0.78
CA LEU A 298 -7.06 19.77 -0.55
C LEU A 298 -7.25 18.39 -1.19
N VAL A 299 -6.77 18.20 -2.43
CA VAL A 299 -6.78 16.88 -3.09
C VAL A 299 -5.95 15.86 -2.31
N ASN A 300 -4.79 16.26 -1.77
CA ASN A 300 -3.97 15.35 -0.97
C ASN A 300 -4.65 14.93 0.35
N ALA A 301 -5.33 15.85 1.03
CA ALA A 301 -6.10 15.54 2.23
C ALA A 301 -7.29 14.62 1.92
N TYR A 302 -8.01 14.91 0.85
CA TYR A 302 -9.15 14.11 0.39
C TYR A 302 -8.73 12.67 0.03
N LEU A 303 -7.59 12.51 -0.65
CA LEU A 303 -7.03 11.21 -1.06
C LEU A 303 -6.11 10.56 -0.01
N SER A 304 -6.12 11.03 1.23
CA SER A 304 -5.17 10.60 2.25
C SER A 304 -5.20 9.09 2.53
N SER A 305 -6.39 8.48 2.53
CA SER A 305 -6.57 7.02 2.71
C SER A 305 -6.06 6.16 1.55
N TYR A 306 -5.82 6.75 0.37
CA TYR A 306 -5.25 6.08 -0.80
C TYR A 306 -3.74 6.31 -0.92
N ARG A 307 -3.20 7.37 -0.32
CA ARG A 307 -1.79 7.80 -0.46
C ARG A 307 -0.90 7.44 0.73
N TYR A 308 -1.51 7.27 1.90
CA TYR A 308 -0.81 7.02 3.15
C TYR A 308 -1.35 5.76 3.82
N LEU A 309 -0.50 5.09 4.60
CA LEU A 309 -0.86 3.85 5.28
C LEU A 309 -1.76 4.09 6.49
N SER A 310 -1.54 5.20 7.19
CA SER A 310 -2.34 5.63 8.34
C SER A 310 -2.07 7.10 8.66
N THR A 311 -2.83 7.67 9.60
CA THR A 311 -2.49 8.96 10.18
C THR A 311 -1.37 8.80 11.22
N ARG A 312 -0.57 9.86 11.42
CA ARG A 312 0.45 9.86 12.47
C ARG A 312 -0.12 9.62 13.87
N LYS A 313 -1.36 10.07 14.12
CA LYS A 313 -2.02 9.95 15.42
C LYS A 313 -2.54 8.54 15.70
N ASP A 314 -2.95 7.83 14.66
CA ASP A 314 -3.54 6.48 14.79
C ASP A 314 -2.49 5.36 14.72
N SER A 315 -1.28 5.68 14.23
CA SER A 315 -0.11 4.81 14.24
C SER A 315 0.41 4.57 15.68
N ASN A 316 -0.22 3.62 16.39
CA ASN A 316 0.11 3.30 17.80
C ASN A 316 0.54 1.85 18.04
N SER A 317 0.73 1.06 16.98
CA SER A 317 1.00 -0.37 17.07
C SER A 317 2.36 -0.70 17.70
N ILE A 318 3.38 0.17 17.52
CA ILE A 318 4.71 -0.05 18.10
C ILE A 318 4.69 0.18 19.61
N SER A 319 4.03 1.24 20.08
CA SER A 319 3.86 1.47 21.52
C SER A 319 3.17 0.26 22.17
N ALA A 320 2.08 -0.23 21.57
CA ALA A 320 1.38 -1.43 22.06
C ALA A 320 2.29 -2.67 22.12
N MET A 321 3.04 -2.92 21.04
CA MET A 321 3.93 -4.08 20.94
C MET A 321 5.04 -4.05 22.00
N TYR A 322 5.69 -2.91 22.20
CA TYR A 322 6.76 -2.76 23.21
C TYR A 322 6.24 -2.86 24.65
N ARG A 323 5.04 -2.36 24.93
CA ARG A 323 4.41 -2.53 26.25
C ARG A 323 4.09 -4.00 26.53
N GLN A 324 3.52 -4.70 25.54
CA GLN A 324 3.11 -6.09 25.70
C GLN A 324 4.31 -7.05 25.80
N THR A 325 5.35 -6.85 24.98
CA THR A 325 6.47 -7.78 24.87
C THR A 325 7.61 -7.47 25.83
N LEU A 326 7.97 -6.19 25.99
CA LEU A 326 9.12 -5.75 26.80
C LEU A 326 8.70 -5.11 28.13
N GLY A 327 7.40 -5.00 28.41
CA GLY A 327 6.91 -4.44 29.67
C GLY A 327 7.21 -2.96 29.85
N LEU A 328 7.46 -2.22 28.76
CA LEU A 328 7.75 -0.78 28.86
C LEU A 328 6.55 -0.02 29.44
N ASN A 329 6.84 1.02 30.22
CA ASN A 329 5.81 1.97 30.64
C ASN A 329 5.30 2.78 29.42
N LYS A 330 4.14 3.41 29.58
CA LYS A 330 3.50 4.16 28.49
C LYS A 330 4.39 5.26 27.92
N SER A 331 5.04 6.05 28.76
CA SER A 331 5.90 7.17 28.33
C SER A 331 7.08 6.70 27.47
N ALA A 332 7.78 5.64 27.89
CA ALA A 332 8.89 5.07 27.13
C ALA A 332 8.43 4.44 25.81
N ALA A 333 7.29 3.73 25.82
CA ALA A 333 6.73 3.13 24.62
C ALA A 333 6.24 4.17 23.60
N ASP A 334 5.65 5.27 24.07
CA ASP A 334 5.21 6.37 23.22
C ASP A 334 6.42 7.13 22.64
N ALA A 335 7.52 7.27 23.40
CA ALA A 335 8.78 7.81 22.87
C ALA A 335 9.35 6.93 21.74
N VAL A 336 9.31 5.60 21.88
CA VAL A 336 9.71 4.66 20.83
C VAL A 336 8.79 4.79 19.60
N GLN A 337 7.48 4.93 19.80
CA GLN A 337 6.50 5.16 18.74
C GLN A 337 6.76 6.46 17.98
N GLU A 338 7.10 7.56 18.65
CA GLU A 338 7.40 8.83 17.98
C GLU A 338 8.66 8.75 17.11
N VAL A 339 9.71 8.07 17.59
CA VAL A 339 10.91 7.84 16.77
C VAL A 339 10.56 6.95 15.57
N HIS A 340 9.79 5.88 15.76
CA HIS A 340 9.31 5.05 14.65
C HIS A 340 8.50 5.86 13.64
N ASN A 341 7.55 6.67 14.11
CA ASN A 341 6.71 7.55 13.29
C ASN A 341 7.56 8.54 12.48
N PHE A 342 8.70 9.01 13.02
CA PHE A 342 9.65 9.81 12.24
C PHE A 342 10.25 9.00 11.07
N PHE A 343 10.70 7.76 11.28
CA PHE A 343 11.27 6.93 10.21
C PHE A 343 10.25 6.54 9.14
N ILE A 344 9.00 6.24 9.53
CA ILE A 344 7.93 5.87 8.59
C ILE A 344 7.09 7.04 8.08
N SER A 345 7.45 8.26 8.48
CA SER A 345 6.72 9.48 8.11
C SER A 345 6.51 9.72 6.60
N PRO A 346 7.35 9.23 5.66
CA PRO A 346 7.04 9.28 4.22
C PRO A 346 5.74 8.55 3.83
N PHE A 347 5.27 7.63 4.68
CA PHE A 347 4.08 6.81 4.49
C PHE A 347 2.93 7.18 5.43
N LEU A 348 3.12 8.15 6.33
CA LEU A 348 2.11 8.59 7.29
C LEU A 348 1.49 9.92 6.87
N TYR A 349 0.18 10.02 6.98
CA TYR A 349 -0.53 11.28 6.79
C TYR A 349 -0.37 12.19 8.02
N ASN A 350 0.05 13.44 7.80
CA ASN A 350 0.15 14.45 8.84
C ASN A 350 -1.18 15.21 8.98
N GLY A 351 -2.12 14.61 9.69
CA GLY A 351 -3.47 15.13 9.88
C GLY A 351 -4.36 14.12 10.59
N ASN A 352 -5.67 14.22 10.38
CA ASN A 352 -6.67 13.34 10.96
C ASN A 352 -7.69 12.87 9.88
N GLU A 353 -8.49 11.85 10.18
CA GLU A 353 -9.48 11.32 9.23
C GLU A 353 -10.58 12.32 8.86
N GLN A 354 -10.90 13.28 9.74
CA GLN A 354 -11.90 14.32 9.47
C GLN A 354 -11.42 15.31 8.41
N ASP A 355 -10.12 15.35 8.11
CA ASP A 355 -9.56 16.20 7.07
C ASP A 355 -10.11 15.87 5.68
N ILE A 356 -10.60 14.65 5.44
CA ILE A 356 -11.25 14.28 4.16
C ILE A 356 -12.51 15.13 3.95
N LYS A 357 -13.44 15.12 4.92
CA LYS A 357 -14.68 15.91 4.89
C LYS A 357 -14.39 17.41 4.92
N LYS A 358 -13.37 17.81 5.69
CA LYS A 358 -12.91 19.21 5.74
C LYS A 358 -12.39 19.66 4.36
N ALA A 359 -11.60 18.83 3.69
CA ALA A 359 -11.03 19.14 2.39
C ALA A 359 -12.11 19.24 1.32
N GLU A 360 -13.09 18.33 1.32
CA GLU A 360 -14.26 18.36 0.44
C GLU A 360 -15.02 19.68 0.56
N LYS A 361 -15.40 20.05 1.80
CA LYS A 361 -16.12 21.31 2.06
C LYS A 361 -15.32 22.54 1.64
N LEU A 362 -14.05 22.63 2.04
CA LEU A 362 -13.20 23.77 1.70
C LEU A 362 -12.92 23.87 0.20
N TYR A 363 -12.90 22.74 -0.51
CA TYR A 363 -12.73 22.73 -1.96
C TYR A 363 -13.96 23.30 -2.65
N GLU A 364 -15.15 22.85 -2.25
CA GLU A 364 -16.41 23.35 -2.78
C GLU A 364 -16.59 24.85 -2.51
N GLU A 365 -16.27 25.31 -1.30
CA GLU A 365 -16.35 26.74 -0.92
C GLU A 365 -15.35 27.62 -1.68
N PHE A 366 -14.19 27.10 -2.09
CA PHE A 366 -13.15 27.90 -2.75
C PHE A 366 -13.23 27.86 -4.28
N PHE A 367 -13.64 26.74 -4.86
CA PHE A 367 -13.68 26.53 -6.31
C PHE A 367 -15.09 26.48 -6.90
N ASP A 368 -16.13 26.64 -6.07
CA ASP A 368 -17.55 26.58 -6.46
C ASP A 368 -17.92 25.28 -7.21
N LYS A 369 -17.22 24.19 -6.89
CA LYS A 369 -17.44 22.88 -7.54
C LYS A 369 -17.06 21.74 -6.59
N PRO A 370 -17.87 20.65 -6.52
CA PRO A 370 -17.52 19.47 -5.75
C PRO A 370 -16.18 18.85 -6.21
N ILE A 371 -15.33 18.47 -5.25
CA ILE A 371 -14.00 17.93 -5.52
C ILE A 371 -14.05 16.66 -6.37
N GLN A 372 -15.07 15.82 -6.17
CA GLN A 372 -15.31 14.59 -6.93
C GLN A 372 -15.48 14.85 -8.43
N LYS A 373 -16.15 15.96 -8.78
CA LYS A 373 -16.43 16.36 -10.17
C LYS A 373 -15.30 17.19 -10.77
N ALA A 374 -14.59 17.97 -9.96
CA ALA A 374 -13.47 18.79 -10.41
C ALA A 374 -12.21 17.95 -10.66
N GLU A 375 -11.94 17.00 -9.77
CA GLU A 375 -10.69 16.23 -9.70
C GLU A 375 -10.91 14.73 -9.99
N ALA A 376 -11.96 14.42 -10.76
CA ALA A 376 -12.31 13.07 -11.16
C ALA A 376 -11.12 12.25 -11.70
N PRO A 377 -10.19 12.79 -12.52
CA PRO A 377 -9.03 12.04 -12.98
C PRO A 377 -8.09 11.60 -11.84
N ALA A 378 -7.81 12.51 -10.89
CA ALA A 378 -6.92 12.21 -9.77
C ALA A 378 -7.54 11.18 -8.82
N ILE A 379 -8.84 11.32 -8.54
CA ILE A 379 -9.58 10.40 -7.66
C ILE A 379 -9.73 9.03 -8.31
N THR A 380 -10.03 8.99 -9.61
CA THR A 380 -10.09 7.74 -10.40
C THR A 380 -8.75 7.01 -10.32
N HIS A 381 -7.65 7.70 -10.58
CA HIS A 381 -6.31 7.11 -10.51
C HIS A 381 -5.98 6.57 -9.11
N ALA A 382 -6.32 7.31 -8.05
CA ALA A 382 -6.10 6.88 -6.67
C ALA A 382 -6.89 5.62 -6.31
N VAL A 383 -8.16 5.54 -6.74
CA VAL A 383 -9.01 4.36 -6.53
C VAL A 383 -8.51 3.16 -7.34
N GLN A 384 -8.05 3.37 -8.57
CA GLN A 384 -7.48 2.33 -9.42
C GLN A 384 -6.12 1.81 -8.91
N SER A 385 -5.45 2.57 -8.05
CA SER A 385 -4.12 2.25 -7.54
C SER A 385 -4.14 1.15 -6.46
N THR A 386 -4.69 -0.01 -6.78
CA THR A 386 -4.73 -1.20 -5.90
C THR A 386 -4.76 -2.47 -6.75
N PHE A 387 -4.34 -3.59 -6.17
CA PHE A 387 -4.50 -4.91 -6.79
C PHE A 387 -5.93 -5.44 -6.68
N ASN A 388 -6.75 -4.91 -5.76
CA ASN A 388 -8.10 -5.41 -5.47
C ASN A 388 -9.12 -4.87 -6.47
N GLN A 389 -9.47 -5.69 -7.47
CA GLN A 389 -10.43 -5.31 -8.51
C GLN A 389 -11.84 -4.97 -7.95
N GLN A 390 -12.28 -5.60 -6.87
CA GLN A 390 -13.60 -5.32 -6.29
C GLN A 390 -13.65 -3.92 -5.68
N GLU A 391 -12.59 -3.52 -4.98
CA GLU A 391 -12.43 -2.15 -4.48
C GLU A 391 -12.41 -1.13 -5.62
N VAL A 392 -11.70 -1.42 -6.72
CA VAL A 392 -11.68 -0.56 -7.90
C VAL A 392 -13.08 -0.41 -8.49
N LYS A 393 -13.79 -1.52 -8.71
CA LYS A 393 -15.15 -1.48 -9.27
C LYS A 393 -16.10 -0.71 -8.37
N ALA A 394 -16.12 -1.00 -7.07
CA ALA A 394 -16.97 -0.31 -6.12
C ALA A 394 -16.65 1.20 -6.07
N GLY A 395 -15.36 1.56 -6.02
CA GLY A 395 -14.91 2.94 -6.00
C GLY A 395 -15.24 3.70 -7.28
N LEU A 396 -15.03 3.11 -8.46
CA LEU A 396 -15.35 3.74 -9.75
C LEU A 396 -16.86 3.87 -9.98
N LEU A 397 -17.66 2.92 -9.51
CA LEU A 397 -19.12 3.04 -9.54
C LEU A 397 -19.60 4.16 -8.61
N ASN A 398 -18.97 4.34 -7.45
CA ASN A 398 -19.26 5.43 -6.52
C ASN A 398 -18.88 6.80 -7.10
N ILE A 399 -17.68 6.95 -7.67
CA ILE A 399 -17.19 8.21 -8.26
C ILE A 399 -18.03 8.66 -9.45
N ASN A 400 -18.45 7.72 -10.29
CA ASN A 400 -19.23 8.03 -11.49
C ASN A 400 -20.74 8.12 -11.22
N GLU A 401 -21.18 8.00 -9.96
CA GLU A 401 -22.60 7.94 -9.56
C GLU A 401 -23.39 6.83 -10.29
N LYS A 402 -22.70 5.80 -10.81
CA LYS A 402 -23.28 4.69 -11.61
C LYS A 402 -23.69 3.49 -10.74
N LYS A 403 -24.10 3.72 -9.49
CA LYS A 403 -24.45 2.65 -8.55
C LYS A 403 -25.70 1.90 -8.96
N VAL A 404 -26.71 2.64 -9.43
CA VAL A 404 -27.98 2.11 -9.88
C VAL A 404 -28.25 2.63 -11.29
N TRP A 405 -28.49 1.71 -12.22
CA TRP A 405 -28.77 2.02 -13.61
C TRP A 405 -30.27 1.84 -13.90
N LEU A 406 -30.92 2.86 -14.46
CA LEU A 406 -32.22 2.74 -15.11
C LEU A 406 -32.11 1.84 -16.35
N GLU A 407 -32.43 0.55 -16.20
CA GLU A 407 -32.32 -0.49 -17.23
C GLU A 407 -33.42 -0.36 -18.29
N SER A 408 -34.62 0.06 -17.88
CA SER A 408 -35.76 0.29 -18.77
C SER A 408 -36.65 1.40 -18.24
N GLN A 409 -37.16 2.24 -19.14
CA GLN A 409 -38.23 3.21 -18.88
C GLN A 409 -39.25 3.09 -20.02
N GLN A 410 -40.51 2.90 -19.67
CA GLN A 410 -41.62 2.80 -20.62
C GLN A 410 -42.73 3.73 -20.17
N ILE A 411 -43.22 4.55 -21.10
CA ILE A 411 -44.35 5.44 -20.88
C ILE A 411 -45.44 5.00 -21.84
N THR A 412 -46.56 4.54 -21.30
CA THR A 412 -47.75 4.19 -22.08
C THR A 412 -48.82 5.23 -21.83
N VAL A 413 -49.38 5.78 -22.91
CA VAL A 413 -50.49 6.75 -22.83
C VAL A 413 -51.69 6.15 -23.55
N LYS A 414 -52.83 6.05 -22.85
CA LYS A 414 -54.11 5.63 -23.41
C LYS A 414 -55.10 6.79 -23.33
N GLU A 415 -55.41 7.36 -24.48
CA GLU A 415 -56.37 8.45 -24.60
C GLU A 415 -57.78 7.90 -24.71
N ASN A 416 -58.70 8.46 -23.92
CA ASN A 416 -60.12 8.08 -23.89
C ASN A 416 -60.98 9.34 -23.83
N GLY A 417 -61.21 9.98 -24.97
CA GLY A 417 -61.96 11.25 -25.05
C GLY A 417 -61.21 12.38 -24.33
N ASP A 418 -61.83 12.99 -23.34
CA ASP A 418 -61.27 14.14 -22.59
C ASP A 418 -60.30 13.73 -21.45
N ARG A 419 -59.93 12.44 -21.35
CA ARG A 419 -59.00 11.92 -20.33
C ARG A 419 -57.89 11.10 -20.96
N ALA A 420 -56.70 11.16 -20.37
CA ALA A 420 -55.57 10.31 -20.70
C ALA A 420 -55.15 9.50 -19.48
N GLU A 421 -54.95 8.21 -19.65
CA GLU A 421 -54.33 7.33 -18.66
C GLU A 421 -52.85 7.19 -19.01
N VAL A 422 -51.98 7.54 -18.07
CA VAL A 422 -50.52 7.49 -18.24
C VAL A 422 -49.96 6.46 -17.29
N GLU A 423 -49.27 5.46 -17.84
CA GLU A 423 -48.53 4.45 -17.08
C GLU A 423 -47.03 4.64 -17.32
N LEU A 424 -46.30 4.91 -16.24
CA LEU A 424 -44.84 5.00 -16.22
C LEU A 424 -44.29 3.74 -15.54
N TYR A 425 -43.52 2.95 -16.29
CA TYR A 425 -42.87 1.73 -15.82
C TYR A 425 -41.36 1.86 -15.93
N GLU A 426 -40.66 1.71 -14.80
CA GLU A 426 -39.22 1.84 -14.70
C GLU A 426 -38.59 0.63 -13.99
N VAL A 427 -37.44 0.20 -14.49
CA VAL A 427 -36.64 -0.88 -13.89
C VAL A 427 -35.27 -0.33 -13.54
N TYR A 428 -34.93 -0.38 -12.26
CA TYR A 428 -33.65 0.05 -11.72
C TYR A 428 -32.80 -1.16 -11.33
N LYS A 429 -31.54 -1.18 -11.77
CA LYS A 429 -30.60 -2.27 -11.53
C LYS A 429 -29.41 -1.80 -10.72
N ASN A 430 -29.30 -2.33 -9.51
CA ASN A 430 -28.13 -2.15 -8.67
C ASN A 430 -26.92 -2.87 -9.30
N GLN A 431 -25.87 -2.11 -9.60
CA GLN A 431 -24.62 -2.63 -10.17
C GLN A 431 -23.60 -3.02 -9.09
N THR A 432 -23.97 -2.89 -7.82
CA THR A 432 -23.11 -3.15 -6.65
C THR A 432 -23.61 -4.35 -5.85
N PRO A 433 -22.73 -5.04 -5.09
CA PRO A 433 -23.13 -6.14 -4.20
C PRO A 433 -23.76 -5.67 -2.88
N GLU A 434 -23.77 -4.35 -2.61
CA GLU A 434 -24.33 -3.75 -1.41
C GLU A 434 -25.74 -3.20 -1.68
N VAL A 435 -26.60 -3.13 -0.67
CA VAL A 435 -27.93 -2.50 -0.79
C VAL A 435 -27.75 -1.01 -1.07
N GLN A 436 -28.41 -0.49 -2.11
CA GLN A 436 -28.35 0.92 -2.49
C GLN A 436 -29.74 1.55 -2.40
N GLU A 437 -29.77 2.80 -1.95
CA GLU A 437 -30.97 3.63 -1.97
C GLU A 437 -31.21 4.17 -3.39
N ILE A 438 -32.47 4.22 -3.79
CA ILE A 438 -32.91 4.84 -5.04
C ILE A 438 -33.83 6.01 -4.73
N PHE A 439 -33.64 7.12 -5.44
CA PHE A 439 -34.53 8.27 -5.35
C PHE A 439 -35.39 8.34 -6.61
N TYR A 440 -36.70 8.16 -6.44
CA TYR A 440 -37.66 8.24 -7.53
C TYR A 440 -38.33 9.61 -7.53
N TYR A 441 -38.17 10.37 -8.61
CA TYR A 441 -38.72 11.71 -8.74
C TYR A 441 -39.32 11.93 -10.12
N PHE A 442 -40.56 12.41 -10.14
CA PHE A 442 -41.27 12.78 -11.34
C PHE A 442 -42.17 13.99 -11.05
N SER A 443 -42.52 14.73 -12.09
CA SER A 443 -43.45 15.86 -11.99
C SER A 443 -44.73 15.52 -12.74
N LEU A 444 -45.87 15.89 -12.16
CA LEU A 444 -47.19 15.74 -12.77
C LEU A 444 -47.85 17.11 -12.94
N PRO A 445 -48.66 17.31 -14.00
CA PRO A 445 -49.53 18.48 -14.09
C PRO A 445 -50.49 18.55 -12.90
N GLU A 446 -50.89 19.76 -12.49
CA GLU A 446 -51.83 19.94 -11.37
C GLU A 446 -53.21 19.28 -11.61
N SER A 447 -53.59 19.07 -12.88
CA SER A 447 -54.82 18.39 -13.28
C SER A 447 -54.73 16.86 -13.22
N ALA A 448 -53.56 16.28 -12.93
CA ALA A 448 -53.36 14.84 -12.87
C ALA A 448 -53.64 14.28 -11.49
N VAL A 449 -54.14 13.04 -11.44
CA VAL A 449 -54.39 12.31 -10.20
C VAL A 449 -53.65 10.98 -10.27
N ILE A 450 -52.90 10.65 -9.21
CA ILE A 450 -52.23 9.35 -9.09
C ILE A 450 -53.30 8.30 -8.72
N THR A 451 -53.52 7.35 -9.61
CA THR A 451 -54.49 6.26 -9.42
C THR A 451 -53.88 4.99 -8.82
N GLY A 452 -52.55 4.84 -8.89
CA GLY A 452 -51.81 3.76 -8.24
C GLY A 452 -50.29 3.94 -8.32
N LEU A 453 -49.57 3.30 -7.40
CA LEU A 453 -48.11 3.26 -7.36
C LEU A 453 -47.66 1.87 -6.92
N TRP A 454 -47.07 1.11 -7.84
CA TRP A 454 -46.56 -0.22 -7.56
C TRP A 454 -45.04 -0.19 -7.49
N LEU A 455 -44.47 -0.78 -6.44
CA LEU A 455 -43.03 -0.96 -6.27
C LEU A 455 -42.72 -2.45 -6.18
N GLY A 456 -41.51 -2.88 -6.51
CA GLY A 456 -41.10 -4.27 -6.35
C GLY A 456 -39.61 -4.45 -6.52
N ASP A 457 -39.07 -5.50 -5.92
CA ASP A 457 -37.62 -5.79 -5.92
C ASP A 457 -37.14 -6.43 -7.24
N THR A 458 -38.08 -6.78 -8.13
CA THR A 458 -37.79 -7.45 -9.41
C THR A 458 -38.61 -6.85 -10.54
N SER A 459 -38.18 -7.07 -11.79
CA SER A 459 -38.92 -6.66 -12.99
C SER A 459 -40.18 -7.50 -13.27
N ASP A 460 -40.51 -8.47 -12.40
CA ASP A 460 -41.71 -9.30 -12.54
C ASP A 460 -42.92 -8.54 -12.00
N LEU A 461 -43.83 -8.19 -12.91
CA LEU A 461 -45.01 -7.40 -12.62
C LEU A 461 -45.93 -8.02 -11.56
N ASN A 462 -45.89 -9.35 -11.40
CA ASN A 462 -46.74 -10.09 -10.48
C ASN A 462 -46.19 -10.14 -9.05
N LYS A 463 -44.94 -9.73 -8.83
CA LYS A 463 -44.26 -9.73 -7.51
C LYS A 463 -44.20 -8.34 -6.88
N ARG A 464 -44.95 -7.38 -7.42
CA ARG A 464 -44.97 -6.00 -6.94
C ARG A 464 -45.76 -5.91 -5.63
N PHE A 465 -45.32 -5.04 -4.73
CA PHE A 465 -46.05 -4.69 -3.52
C PHE A 465 -47.40 -4.08 -3.91
N GLU A 466 -48.46 -4.54 -3.26
CA GLU A 466 -49.80 -4.00 -3.47
C GLU A 466 -49.90 -2.59 -2.87
N PHE A 467 -50.46 -1.68 -3.64
CA PHE A 467 -50.76 -0.33 -3.18
C PHE A 467 -52.18 -0.28 -2.61
N VAL A 468 -52.38 0.57 -1.60
CA VAL A 468 -53.69 0.75 -0.97
C VAL A 468 -54.08 2.21 -1.05
N VAL A 469 -55.25 2.49 -1.64
CA VAL A 469 -55.84 3.82 -1.65
C VAL A 469 -56.82 3.93 -0.48
N SER A 470 -56.54 4.84 0.44
CA SER A 470 -57.37 5.08 1.64
C SER A 470 -57.77 6.56 1.75
N PRO A 471 -58.92 6.88 2.38
CA PRO A 471 -59.30 8.25 2.67
C PRO A 471 -58.22 8.96 3.50
N ARG A 472 -57.97 10.24 3.21
CA ARG A 472 -56.88 11.04 3.83
C ARG A 472 -56.89 10.98 5.37
N GLY A 473 -58.07 10.95 6.01
CA GLY A 473 -58.20 10.85 7.46
C GLY A 473 -57.70 9.55 8.09
N VAL A 474 -57.70 8.44 7.34
CA VAL A 474 -57.23 7.12 7.81
C VAL A 474 -55.71 7.01 7.67
N THR A 475 -55.13 7.55 6.59
CA THR A 475 -53.68 7.57 6.35
C THR A 475 -52.90 8.51 7.27
N LEU A 476 -53.55 9.53 7.85
CA LEU A 476 -52.92 10.48 8.77
C LEU A 476 -52.84 9.98 10.22
N ASN A 477 -53.63 8.96 10.60
CA ASN A 477 -53.60 8.37 11.94
C ASN A 477 -52.31 7.58 12.25
N SER A 478 -51.49 7.26 11.25
CA SER A 478 -50.18 6.65 11.43
C SER A 478 -49.04 7.65 11.66
N TYR A 479 -49.32 8.96 11.51
CA TYR A 479 -48.35 10.05 11.73
C TYR A 479 -48.59 10.84 13.02
N ASN A 480 -49.75 10.63 13.67
CA ASN A 480 -50.07 11.11 15.02
C ASN A 480 -49.90 9.97 16.02
#